data_AF-A0A2M4BU75-F1
#
_entry.id   AF-A0A2M4BU75-F1
#
_cell.length_a   1.000
_cell.length_b   1.000
_cell.length_c   1.000
_cell.angle_alpha   90.00
_cell.angle_beta   90.00
_cell.angle_gamma   90.00
#
_symmetry.space_group_name_H-M   'P 1'
#
loop_
_entity.id
_entity.type
_entity.pdbx_description
1 polymer ?
#
loop_
_entity_poly.entity_id
_entity_poly.type
_entity_poly.pdbx_seq_one_letter_code
_entity_poly.pdbx_strand_id
1 'polypeptide(L)'
;LAPSANSLKRLLLSYNYIYELYNKNNIEFSQLDELDLSHNKLPWLSQDIMAARRAKNVDLSANQIVLIDKNIRFDAQTKINLSGNKVQCQSLDDFATLNPSVKNVNPAYNKDPPGCTRKSGYSICCDSLSAPFADRLIEQKRMQNSLLSGPTGPGAKPNCTVDGARQTMISNMSNAVTRVANEVQRLQKEKIQLTADRLSLEQTVNYQREQSSSVREALLAAARNLNLAVEREPSPGVLQKVIDQYEHLSKQEELERNKATEDWNKYSTEIQHWIKEKERLEPLIAKYDADISKANATLVALTRQKGVLAEQLRIKEMNG
;
A
#
# COMPACT_ATOMS: atom_id res chain seq x y z
N LEU A 1 -23.75 22.16 9.93
CA LEU A 1 -24.01 22.92 11.19
C LEU A 1 -24.13 24.44 10.98
N ALA A 2 -23.96 24.99 9.78
CA ALA A 2 -24.01 26.44 9.52
C ALA A 2 -25.25 27.17 10.08
N PRO A 3 -26.49 26.62 9.99
CA PRO A 3 -27.67 27.29 10.54
C PRO A 3 -27.62 27.48 12.06
N SER A 4 -26.82 26.68 12.77
CA SER A 4 -26.68 26.71 14.23
C SER A 4 -25.50 27.58 14.69
N ALA A 5 -24.84 28.32 13.79
CA ALA A 5 -23.66 29.15 14.11
C ALA A 5 -23.87 30.07 15.32
N ASN A 6 -25.09 30.59 15.48
CA ASN A 6 -25.43 31.56 16.53
C ASN A 6 -26.26 30.96 17.68
N SER A 7 -26.45 29.65 17.74
CA SER A 7 -27.30 29.00 18.75
C SER A 7 -26.69 27.75 19.38
N LEU A 8 -25.68 27.15 18.73
CA LEU A 8 -25.05 25.94 19.22
C LEU A 8 -24.20 26.25 20.46
N LYS A 9 -24.63 25.72 21.61
CA LYS A 9 -23.92 25.87 22.90
C LYS A 9 -22.96 24.73 23.21
N ARG A 10 -23.32 23.51 22.84
CA ARG A 10 -22.50 22.32 23.10
C ARG A 10 -22.50 21.41 21.88
N LEU A 11 -21.33 20.94 21.50
CA LEU A 11 -21.15 19.96 20.43
C LEU A 11 -20.35 18.79 20.99
N LEU A 12 -21.06 17.68 21.25
CA LEU A 12 -20.48 16.46 21.81
C LEU A 12 -20.38 15.42 20.70
N LEU A 13 -19.15 15.18 20.24
CA LEU A 13 -18.78 14.26 19.18
C LEU A 13 -17.76 13.22 19.65
N SER A 14 -17.64 13.03 20.98
CA SER A 14 -16.70 12.07 21.55
C SER A 14 -17.04 10.62 21.22
N TYR A 15 -16.02 9.76 21.29
CA TYR A 15 -16.10 8.32 21.01
C TYR A 15 -16.59 7.97 19.60
N ASN A 16 -16.33 8.81 18.59
CA ASN A 16 -16.62 8.51 17.19
C ASN A 16 -15.35 8.07 16.43
N TYR A 17 -15.45 7.96 15.10
CA TYR A 17 -14.35 7.62 14.21
C TYR A 17 -13.94 8.81 13.34
N ILE A 18 -14.05 10.03 13.87
CA ILE A 18 -13.74 11.27 13.12
C ILE A 18 -12.24 11.33 12.89
N TYR A 19 -11.84 11.41 11.62
CA TYR A 19 -10.44 11.48 11.20
C TYR A 19 -10.07 12.81 10.54
N GLU A 20 -11.06 13.66 10.24
CA GLU A 20 -10.84 14.95 9.58
C GLU A 20 -11.91 15.96 10.03
N LEU A 21 -11.52 17.22 10.14
CA LEU A 21 -12.41 18.36 10.35
C LEU A 21 -12.35 19.24 9.12
N TYR A 22 -13.48 19.80 8.72
CA TYR A 22 -13.56 20.64 7.53
C TYR A 22 -14.53 21.80 7.72
N ASN A 23 -14.04 23.03 7.53
CA ASN A 23 -14.79 24.28 7.70
C ASN A 23 -14.78 25.12 6.41
N LYS A 24 -15.33 24.58 5.33
CA LYS A 24 -15.38 25.20 3.99
C LYS A 24 -15.83 26.66 3.98
N ASN A 25 -16.79 27.00 4.83
CA ASN A 25 -17.50 28.29 4.80
C ASN A 25 -16.99 29.25 5.89
N ASN A 26 -15.84 28.96 6.52
CA ASN A 26 -15.27 29.76 7.61
C ASN A 26 -16.31 30.09 8.70
N ILE A 27 -17.14 29.11 9.05
CA ILE A 27 -18.18 29.25 10.07
C ILE A 27 -17.48 29.44 11.42
N GLU A 28 -17.98 30.36 12.23
CA GLU A 28 -17.60 30.53 13.64
C GLU A 28 -18.85 30.31 14.50
N PHE A 29 -18.77 29.44 15.49
CA PHE A 29 -19.85 29.23 16.45
C PHE A 29 -19.75 30.26 17.56
N SER A 30 -20.59 31.29 17.50
CA SER A 30 -20.49 32.47 18.37
C SER A 30 -20.95 32.20 19.82
N GLN A 31 -21.76 31.16 20.03
CA GLN A 31 -22.32 30.78 21.33
C GLN A 31 -21.80 29.44 21.87
N LEU A 32 -20.80 28.83 21.22
CA LEU A 32 -20.30 27.53 21.64
C LEU A 32 -19.57 27.68 22.97
N ASP A 33 -19.99 26.92 23.97
CA ASP A 33 -19.34 26.82 25.28
C ASP A 33 -18.45 25.57 25.34
N GLU A 34 -18.88 24.47 24.72
CA GLU A 34 -18.22 23.16 24.84
C GLU A 34 -18.11 22.45 23.48
N LEU A 35 -16.89 22.04 23.15
CA LEU A 35 -16.60 21.12 22.07
C LEU A 35 -15.89 19.88 22.64
N ASP A 36 -16.54 18.73 22.53
CA ASP A 36 -15.94 17.46 22.91
C ASP A 36 -15.72 16.60 21.66
N LEU A 37 -14.46 16.46 21.27
CA LEU A 37 -13.97 15.60 20.19
C LEU A 37 -13.08 14.48 20.75
N SER A 38 -13.13 14.23 22.06
CA SER A 38 -12.30 13.20 22.69
C SER A 38 -12.58 11.79 22.13
N HIS A 39 -11.60 10.90 22.19
CA HIS A 39 -11.74 9.52 21.71
C HIS A 39 -12.15 9.41 20.22
N ASN A 40 -11.52 10.20 19.35
CA ASN A 40 -11.66 10.12 17.90
C ASN A 40 -10.33 9.66 17.25
N LYS A 41 -10.16 9.89 15.94
CA LYS A 41 -9.03 9.42 15.13
C LYS A 41 -8.31 10.57 14.41
N LEU A 42 -8.45 11.81 14.90
CA LEU A 42 -7.86 13.00 14.26
C LEU A 42 -6.33 12.88 14.22
N PRO A 43 -5.69 12.84 13.03
CA PRO A 43 -4.24 12.78 12.91
C PRO A 43 -3.59 14.17 12.97
N TRP A 44 -4.36 15.21 12.70
CA TRP A 44 -3.91 16.57 12.49
C TRP A 44 -4.95 17.53 13.05
N LEU A 45 -4.50 18.58 13.72
CA LEU A 45 -5.35 19.70 14.12
C LEU A 45 -5.11 20.87 13.16
N SER A 46 -6.05 21.04 12.22
CA SER A 46 -6.03 22.08 11.19
C SER A 46 -6.69 23.39 11.65
N GLN A 47 -6.52 24.46 10.87
CA GLN A 47 -7.27 25.71 11.04
C GLN A 47 -8.80 25.54 11.03
N ASP A 48 -9.35 24.43 10.54
CA ASP A 48 -10.81 24.21 10.55
C ASP A 48 -11.40 24.22 11.96
N ILE A 49 -10.59 23.88 12.99
CA ILE A 49 -10.99 23.95 14.39
C ILE A 49 -11.32 25.38 14.84
N MET A 50 -10.88 26.41 14.10
CA MET A 50 -11.18 27.81 14.38
C MET A 50 -12.67 28.12 14.37
N ALA A 51 -13.51 27.23 13.82
CA ALA A 51 -14.95 27.30 14.00
C ALA A 51 -15.38 27.34 15.47
N ALA A 52 -14.61 26.70 16.35
CA ALA A 52 -14.85 26.61 17.78
C ALA A 52 -13.93 27.52 18.60
N ARG A 53 -13.32 28.55 17.99
CA ARG A 53 -12.36 29.43 18.69
C ARG A 53 -12.88 30.12 19.96
N ARG A 54 -14.20 30.30 20.07
CA ARG A 54 -14.89 30.89 21.22
C ARG A 54 -15.36 29.88 22.27
N ALA A 55 -15.16 28.59 22.03
CA ALA A 55 -15.50 27.55 23.00
C ALA A 55 -14.75 27.77 24.31
N LYS A 56 -15.42 27.62 25.44
CA LYS A 56 -14.77 27.71 26.76
C LYS A 56 -14.00 26.44 27.09
N ASN A 57 -14.50 25.29 26.65
CA ASN A 57 -13.88 23.99 26.83
C ASN A 57 -13.76 23.27 25.49
N VAL A 58 -12.56 22.83 25.15
CA VAL A 58 -12.24 22.05 23.95
C VAL A 58 -11.49 20.79 24.38
N ASP A 59 -12.16 19.64 24.30
CA ASP A 59 -11.53 18.35 24.58
C ASP A 59 -11.20 17.63 23.27
N LEU A 60 -9.90 17.45 23.04
CA LEU A 60 -9.31 16.75 21.89
C LEU A 60 -8.50 15.52 22.38
N SER A 61 -8.71 15.10 23.63
CA SER A 61 -7.95 14.02 24.24
C SER A 61 -8.20 12.67 23.58
N ALA A 62 -7.25 11.74 23.76
CA ALA A 62 -7.32 10.38 23.22
C ALA A 62 -7.64 10.33 21.71
N ASN A 63 -7.05 11.25 20.94
CA ASN A 63 -7.05 11.24 19.48
C ASN A 63 -5.72 10.68 18.95
N GLN A 64 -5.41 10.96 17.69
CA GLN A 64 -4.19 10.54 17.04
C GLN A 64 -3.36 11.74 16.58
N ILE A 65 -3.52 12.91 17.18
CA ILE A 65 -2.95 14.16 16.67
C ILE A 65 -1.42 14.07 16.76
N VAL A 66 -0.76 14.30 15.63
CA VAL A 66 0.71 14.38 15.51
C VAL A 66 1.18 15.81 15.31
N LEU A 67 0.40 16.59 14.56
CA LEU A 67 0.75 17.94 14.17
C LEU A 67 -0.43 18.88 14.43
N ILE A 68 -0.07 20.11 14.73
CA ILE A 68 -0.99 21.21 15.01
C ILE A 68 -0.57 22.39 14.14
N ASP A 69 -1.52 23.02 13.47
CA ASP A 69 -1.25 24.24 12.71
C ASP A 69 -0.83 25.39 13.62
N LYS A 70 0.22 26.10 13.22
CA LYS A 70 0.85 27.17 14.03
C LYS A 70 -0.09 28.34 14.35
N ASN A 71 -1.08 28.59 13.51
CA ASN A 71 -1.94 29.79 13.58
C ASN A 71 -3.29 29.54 14.26
N ILE A 72 -3.48 28.39 14.90
CA ILE A 72 -4.71 28.13 15.65
C ILE A 72 -4.68 28.95 16.94
N ARG A 73 -5.74 29.72 17.17
CA ARG A 73 -5.88 30.57 18.36
C ARG A 73 -7.30 30.55 18.88
N PHE A 74 -7.46 30.02 20.08
CA PHE A 74 -8.67 30.11 20.87
C PHE A 74 -8.68 31.37 21.73
N ASP A 75 -9.84 31.68 22.30
CA ASP A 75 -9.96 32.74 23.29
C ASP A 75 -9.12 32.39 24.53
N ALA A 76 -8.57 33.41 25.21
CA ALA A 76 -7.55 33.22 26.25
C ALA A 76 -8.00 32.36 27.45
N GLN A 77 -9.32 32.28 27.69
CA GLN A 77 -9.90 31.49 28.78
C GLN A 77 -10.26 30.05 28.37
N THR A 78 -10.06 29.70 27.10
CA THR A 78 -10.40 28.39 26.57
C THR A 78 -9.53 27.33 27.20
N LYS A 79 -10.15 26.35 27.86
CA LYS A 79 -9.47 25.16 28.38
C LYS A 79 -9.35 24.14 27.27
N ILE A 80 -8.12 23.71 26.98
CA ILE A 80 -7.81 22.81 25.87
C ILE A 80 -7.15 21.56 26.42
N ASN A 81 -7.70 20.39 26.12
CA ASN A 81 -7.12 19.11 26.49
C ASN A 81 -6.62 18.36 25.26
N LEU A 82 -5.30 18.17 25.16
CA LEU A 82 -4.64 17.39 24.10
C LEU A 82 -4.00 16.10 24.63
N SER A 83 -4.24 15.71 25.87
CA SER A 83 -3.65 14.49 26.44
C SER A 83 -4.09 13.22 25.71
N GLY A 84 -3.28 12.16 25.74
CA GLY A 84 -3.52 10.92 25.03
C GLY A 84 -3.33 11.00 23.52
N ASN A 85 -2.67 12.07 23.03
CA ASN A 85 -2.22 12.19 21.64
C ASN A 85 -0.71 11.86 21.53
N LYS A 86 -0.17 11.86 20.31
CA LYS A 86 1.27 11.71 20.04
C LYS A 86 1.79 12.95 19.31
N VAL A 87 1.57 14.10 19.93
CA VAL A 87 1.86 15.41 19.33
C VAL A 87 3.37 15.62 19.20
N GLN A 88 3.81 16.18 18.09
CA GLN A 88 5.20 16.57 17.88
C GLN A 88 5.52 17.75 18.78
N CYS A 89 6.59 17.65 19.58
CA CYS A 89 6.94 18.66 20.58
C CYS A 89 7.07 20.08 19.99
N GLN A 90 7.64 20.23 18.78
CA GLN A 90 7.78 21.54 18.14
C GLN A 90 6.42 22.17 17.80
N SER A 91 5.50 21.41 17.21
CA SER A 91 4.15 21.91 16.90
C SER A 91 3.35 22.26 18.15
N LEU A 92 3.55 21.52 19.24
CA LEU A 92 2.94 21.80 20.53
C LEU A 92 3.48 23.10 21.13
N ASP A 93 4.79 23.35 21.05
CA ASP A 93 5.39 24.60 21.50
C ASP A 93 4.85 25.80 20.73
N ASP A 94 4.83 25.73 19.41
CA ASP A 94 4.27 26.77 18.54
C ASP A 94 2.80 27.05 18.92
N PHE A 95 1.98 26.01 19.09
CA PHE A 95 0.58 26.13 19.50
C PHE A 95 0.41 26.74 20.90
N ALA A 96 1.27 26.38 21.85
CA ALA A 96 1.21 26.84 23.23
C ALA A 96 1.60 28.31 23.39
N THR A 97 2.27 28.93 22.40
CA THR A 97 2.53 30.39 22.39
C THR A 97 1.22 31.19 22.28
N LEU A 98 0.27 30.70 21.48
CA LEU A 98 -1.04 31.34 21.27
C LEU A 98 -2.10 30.82 22.25
N ASN A 99 -1.91 29.61 22.78
CA ASN A 99 -2.90 28.91 23.62
C ASN A 99 -2.25 28.35 24.89
N PRO A 100 -1.85 29.21 25.85
CA PRO A 100 -1.06 28.78 27.01
C PRO A 100 -1.79 27.80 27.94
N SER A 101 -3.13 27.73 27.87
CA SER A 101 -3.94 26.80 28.67
C SER A 101 -3.62 25.32 28.40
N VAL A 102 -3.12 24.99 27.21
CA VAL A 102 -2.77 23.62 26.82
C VAL A 102 -1.65 23.00 27.67
N LYS A 103 -0.81 23.84 28.31
CA LYS A 103 0.29 23.38 29.15
C LYS A 103 -0.19 22.66 30.40
N ASN A 104 -1.36 23.04 30.92
CA ASN A 104 -1.89 22.61 32.21
C ASN A 104 -3.25 21.91 32.06
N VAL A 105 -3.19 20.63 31.74
CA VAL A 105 -4.33 19.71 31.79
C VAL A 105 -4.46 19.17 33.21
N ASN A 106 -5.68 19.17 33.73
CA ASN A 106 -5.99 18.59 35.03
C ASN A 106 -5.58 17.10 35.05
N PRO A 107 -4.78 16.63 36.03
CA PRO A 107 -4.36 15.24 36.13
C PRO A 107 -5.50 14.22 36.10
N ALA A 108 -6.69 14.57 36.63
CA ALA A 108 -7.86 13.69 36.63
C ALA A 108 -8.42 13.42 35.21
N TYR A 109 -8.16 14.32 34.26
CA TYR A 109 -8.62 14.23 32.88
C TYR A 109 -7.47 13.98 31.88
N ASN A 110 -6.26 13.76 32.38
CA ASN A 110 -5.12 13.45 31.55
C ASN A 110 -5.20 12.00 31.04
N LYS A 111 -5.19 11.83 29.71
CA LYS A 111 -5.27 10.54 29.02
C LYS A 111 -3.93 10.03 28.49
N ASP A 112 -2.83 10.68 28.85
CA ASP A 112 -1.50 10.24 28.48
C ASP A 112 -1.15 8.90 29.13
N PRO A 113 -0.43 8.01 28.43
CA PRO A 113 -0.01 6.73 28.98
C PRO A 113 0.97 6.93 30.16
N PRO A 114 0.92 6.06 31.19
CA PRO A 114 1.89 6.11 32.30
C PRO A 114 3.32 6.00 31.78
N GLY A 115 4.21 6.91 32.23
CA GLY A 115 5.63 6.87 31.90
C GLY A 115 6.02 7.53 30.57
N CYS A 116 5.09 8.21 29.87
CA CYS A 116 5.47 8.97 28.68
C CYS A 116 6.36 10.19 29.00
N THR A 117 7.18 10.56 28.03
CA THR A 117 8.12 11.69 28.13
C THR A 117 7.35 13.00 28.13
N ARG A 118 7.14 13.56 29.33
CA ARG A 118 6.58 14.90 29.49
C ARG A 118 7.64 15.94 29.21
N LYS A 119 7.27 16.96 28.43
CA LYS A 119 8.12 18.13 28.23
C LYS A 119 8.12 18.99 29.50
N SER A 120 9.26 19.57 29.86
CA SER A 120 9.35 20.48 31.00
C SER A 120 8.38 21.66 30.84
N GLY A 121 7.58 21.93 31.87
CA GLY A 121 6.53 22.96 31.85
C GLY A 121 5.22 22.53 31.19
N TYR A 122 5.09 21.27 30.77
CA TYR A 122 3.86 20.69 30.24
C TYR A 122 3.40 19.53 31.12
N SER A 123 2.09 19.46 31.32
CA SER A 123 1.41 18.31 31.94
C SER A 123 1.13 17.19 30.95
N ILE A 124 1.27 17.45 29.63
CA ILE A 124 1.01 16.48 28.57
C ILE A 124 2.30 15.98 27.90
N CYS A 125 2.19 14.82 27.25
CA CYS A 125 3.30 14.17 26.54
C CYS A 125 3.43 14.64 25.09
N CYS A 126 4.66 14.59 24.58
CA CYS A 126 4.98 14.89 23.20
C CYS A 126 6.18 14.05 22.72
N ASP A 127 6.26 13.85 21.41
CA ASP A 127 7.34 13.10 20.77
C ASP A 127 8.22 14.01 19.91
N SER A 128 9.54 13.79 19.96
CA SER A 128 10.51 14.48 19.10
C SER A 128 10.57 13.81 17.73
N LEU A 129 9.53 14.01 16.91
CA LEU A 129 9.40 13.40 15.58
C LEU A 129 10.03 14.30 14.51
N SER A 130 10.83 13.73 13.60
CA SER A 130 11.36 14.47 12.45
C SER A 130 10.35 14.57 11.30
N ALA A 131 9.62 13.47 11.01
CA ALA A 131 8.64 13.39 9.92
C ALA A 131 7.31 12.72 10.38
N PRO A 132 6.54 13.38 11.26
CA PRO A 132 5.40 12.78 11.99
C PRO A 132 4.31 12.12 11.14
N PHE A 133 3.97 12.66 9.96
CA PHE A 133 2.99 12.03 9.06
C PHE A 133 3.59 10.91 8.22
N ALA A 134 4.83 11.10 7.74
CA ALA A 134 5.51 10.09 6.94
C ALA A 134 5.71 8.82 7.76
N ASP A 135 6.14 8.94 9.03
CA ASP A 135 6.39 7.78 9.90
C ASP A 135 5.11 6.94 10.12
N ARG A 136 3.95 7.58 10.36
CA ARG A 136 2.68 6.86 10.49
C ARG A 136 2.18 6.26 9.18
N LEU A 137 2.32 6.99 8.08
CA LEU A 137 1.96 6.46 6.77
C LEU A 137 2.85 5.27 6.42
N ILE A 138 4.14 5.33 6.74
CA ILE A 138 5.09 4.22 6.58
C ILE A 138 4.65 3.03 7.43
N GLU A 139 4.27 3.22 8.70
CA GLU A 139 3.75 2.13 9.54
C GLU A 139 2.49 1.49 8.95
N GLN A 140 1.52 2.29 8.49
CA GLN A 140 0.31 1.79 7.83
C GLN A 140 0.63 1.05 6.53
N LYS A 141 1.55 1.58 5.72
CA LYS A 141 2.00 0.94 4.47
C LYS A 141 2.78 -0.34 4.73
N ARG A 142 3.57 -0.41 5.81
CA ARG A 142 4.25 -1.64 6.24
C ARG A 142 3.24 -2.71 6.65
N MET A 143 2.16 -2.35 7.35
CA MET A 143 1.09 -3.30 7.66
C MET A 143 0.35 -3.75 6.40
N GLN A 144 0.02 -2.82 5.49
CA GLN A 144 -0.69 -3.11 4.24
C GLN A 144 0.13 -4.02 3.30
N ASN A 145 1.43 -3.77 3.21
CA ASN A 145 2.34 -4.45 2.29
C ASN A 145 3.19 -5.53 2.99
N SER A 146 2.82 -5.92 4.21
CA SER A 146 3.54 -6.96 4.94
C SER A 146 3.42 -8.28 4.19
N LEU A 147 4.55 -8.95 3.99
CA LEU A 147 4.58 -10.31 3.42
C LEU A 147 3.97 -11.35 4.37
N LEU A 148 3.82 -11.02 5.67
CA LEU A 148 3.23 -11.86 6.69
C LEU A 148 1.97 -11.20 7.25
N SER A 149 0.85 -11.92 7.24
CA SER A 149 -0.41 -11.52 7.88
C SER A 149 -0.41 -11.95 9.35
N GLY A 150 0.27 -11.20 10.20
CA GLY A 150 0.23 -11.45 11.64
C GLY A 150 0.94 -10.36 12.44
N PRO A 151 0.54 -10.14 13.70
CA PRO A 151 1.24 -9.19 14.54
C PRO A 151 2.66 -9.69 14.73
N THR A 152 3.65 -8.90 14.34
CA THR A 152 5.07 -9.18 14.59
C THR A 152 5.36 -9.01 16.09
N GLY A 153 4.93 -9.98 16.90
CA GLY A 153 5.34 -10.13 18.29
C GLY A 153 4.25 -10.66 19.23
N PRO A 154 4.61 -11.49 20.24
CA PRO A 154 3.72 -11.82 21.34
C PRO A 154 3.46 -10.54 22.15
N GLY A 155 2.30 -9.93 21.94
CA GLY A 155 1.91 -8.65 22.56
C GLY A 155 1.31 -7.63 21.59
N ALA A 156 1.46 -7.82 20.28
CA ALA A 156 0.79 -6.99 19.29
C ALA A 156 -0.67 -7.43 19.12
N LYS A 157 -1.49 -7.23 20.16
CA LYS A 157 -2.90 -6.95 19.90
C LYS A 157 -2.91 -5.64 19.10
N PRO A 158 -3.67 -5.54 17.98
CA PRO A 158 -3.95 -4.22 17.43
C PRO A 158 -4.44 -3.38 18.60
N ASN A 159 -3.84 -2.21 18.81
CA ASN A 159 -4.23 -1.31 19.88
C ASN A 159 -5.61 -0.72 19.55
N CYS A 160 -6.63 -1.57 19.50
CA CYS A 160 -8.06 -1.27 19.37
C CYS A 160 -8.62 -0.81 20.72
N THR A 161 -7.81 -0.10 21.52
CA THR A 161 -8.22 0.45 22.82
C THR A 161 -9.39 1.42 22.68
N VAL A 162 -9.50 2.09 21.53
CA VAL A 162 -10.64 2.97 21.23
C VAL A 162 -11.96 2.20 21.13
N ASP A 163 -11.97 0.97 20.60
CA ASP A 163 -13.20 0.17 20.50
C ASP A 163 -13.65 -0.33 21.87
N GLY A 164 -12.69 -0.72 22.73
CA GLY A 164 -12.99 -1.11 24.12
C GLY A 164 -13.53 0.06 24.95
N ALA A 165 -12.91 1.23 24.86
CA ALA A 165 -13.38 2.43 25.57
C ALA A 165 -14.78 2.87 25.08
N ARG A 166 -15.03 2.79 23.77
CA ARG A 166 -16.35 3.06 23.19
C ARG A 166 -17.39 2.04 23.64
N GLN A 167 -17.08 0.74 23.66
CA GLN A 167 -18.01 -0.30 24.15
C GLN A 167 -18.39 -0.08 25.62
N THR A 168 -17.42 0.26 26.47
CA THR A 168 -17.68 0.63 27.87
C THR A 168 -18.59 1.84 27.96
N MET A 169 -18.34 2.89 27.16
CA MET A 169 -19.17 4.09 27.14
C MET A 169 -20.61 3.79 26.69
N ILE A 170 -20.79 2.97 25.64
CA ILE A 170 -22.10 2.51 25.18
C ILE A 170 -22.82 1.76 26.31
N SER A 171 -22.14 0.83 26.98
CA SER A 171 -22.71 0.06 28.09
C SER A 171 -23.13 0.96 29.25
N ASN A 172 -22.30 1.94 29.62
CA ASN A 172 -22.61 2.92 30.65
C ASN A 172 -23.81 3.80 30.28
N MET A 173 -23.89 4.25 29.02
CA MET A 173 -25.03 5.01 28.51
C MET A 173 -26.31 4.17 28.51
N SER A 174 -26.24 2.90 28.09
CA SER A 174 -27.36 1.97 28.15
C SER A 174 -27.88 1.81 29.58
N ASN A 175 -26.98 1.67 30.56
CA ASN A 175 -27.34 1.57 31.97
C ASN A 175 -28.01 2.86 32.47
N ALA A 176 -27.49 4.04 32.12
CA ALA A 176 -28.04 5.34 32.51
C ALA A 176 -29.43 5.61 31.90
N VAL A 177 -29.76 5.02 30.74
CA VAL A 177 -31.03 5.21 30.02
C VAL A 177 -32.08 4.15 30.39
N THR A 178 -31.78 3.25 31.33
CA THR A 178 -32.73 2.17 31.70
C THR A 178 -33.96 2.75 32.40
N ARG A 179 -35.09 2.80 31.70
CA ARG A 179 -36.40 3.11 32.26
C ARG A 179 -36.97 1.87 32.94
N VAL A 180 -37.68 2.07 34.05
CA VAL A 180 -38.49 1.01 34.70
C VAL A 180 -39.63 0.64 33.75
N ALA A 181 -39.49 -0.46 33.02
CA ALA A 181 -40.57 -1.09 32.26
C ALA A 181 -41.14 -2.24 33.09
N ASN A 182 -42.46 -2.45 33.05
CA ASN A 182 -43.05 -3.64 33.65
C ASN A 182 -42.60 -4.90 32.87
N GLU A 183 -42.57 -6.04 33.56
CA GLU A 183 -41.95 -7.27 33.03
C GLU A 183 -42.60 -7.74 31.72
N VAL A 184 -43.91 -7.54 31.56
CA VAL A 184 -44.64 -7.90 30.35
C VAL A 184 -44.23 -7.05 29.14
N GLN A 185 -44.07 -5.74 29.28
CA GLN A 185 -43.59 -4.88 28.20
C GLN A 185 -42.13 -5.15 27.86
N ARG A 186 -41.31 -5.50 28.87
CA ARG A 186 -39.91 -5.92 28.67
C ARG A 186 -39.83 -7.16 27.77
N LEU A 187 -40.57 -8.22 28.12
CA LEU A 187 -40.60 -9.47 27.35
C LEU A 187 -41.16 -9.28 25.94
N GLN A 188 -42.17 -8.43 25.74
CA GLN A 188 -42.69 -8.11 24.41
C GLN A 188 -41.66 -7.37 23.54
N LYS A 189 -40.97 -6.38 24.11
CA LYS A 189 -39.91 -5.66 23.40
C LYS A 189 -38.72 -6.58 23.08
N GLU A 190 -38.34 -7.44 24.03
CA GLU A 190 -37.27 -8.41 23.87
C GLU A 190 -37.60 -9.43 22.77
N LYS A 191 -38.84 -9.93 22.71
CA LYS A 191 -39.29 -10.80 21.62
C LYS A 191 -39.16 -10.15 20.25
N ILE A 192 -39.54 -8.87 20.10
CA ILE A 192 -39.42 -8.14 18.84
C ILE A 192 -37.94 -7.99 18.47
N GLN A 193 -37.10 -7.61 19.43
CA GLN A 193 -35.66 -7.48 19.21
C GLN A 193 -35.02 -8.80 18.80
N LEU A 194 -35.28 -9.89 19.53
CA LEU A 194 -34.75 -11.22 19.21
C LEU A 194 -35.23 -11.72 17.85
N THR A 195 -36.46 -11.39 17.45
CA THR A 195 -36.96 -11.74 16.11
C THR A 195 -36.21 -10.98 15.02
N ALA A 196 -35.93 -9.69 15.22
CA ALA A 196 -35.12 -8.88 14.31
C ALA A 196 -33.66 -9.39 14.24
N ASP A 197 -33.06 -9.70 15.39
CA ASP A 197 -31.70 -10.22 15.49
C ASP A 197 -31.59 -11.59 14.80
N ARG A 198 -32.58 -12.48 15.00
CA ARG A 198 -32.65 -13.77 14.31
C ARG A 198 -32.67 -13.59 12.79
N LEU A 199 -33.48 -12.67 12.28
CA LEU A 199 -33.56 -12.40 10.84
C LEU A 199 -32.23 -11.88 10.29
N SER A 200 -31.57 -10.95 11.01
CA SER A 200 -30.25 -10.45 10.63
C SER A 200 -29.18 -11.56 10.65
N LEU A 201 -29.23 -12.45 11.63
CA LEU A 201 -28.34 -13.61 11.72
C LEU A 201 -28.60 -14.61 10.58
N GLU A 202 -29.86 -14.90 10.26
CA GLU A 202 -30.23 -15.76 9.13
C GLU A 202 -29.69 -15.20 7.80
N GLN A 203 -29.85 -13.89 7.56
CA GLN A 203 -29.27 -13.22 6.40
C GLN A 203 -27.74 -13.33 6.37
N THR A 204 -27.08 -13.11 7.51
CA THR A 204 -25.62 -13.22 7.62
C THR A 204 -25.12 -14.65 7.32
N VAL A 205 -25.80 -15.66 7.87
CA VAL A 205 -25.47 -17.08 7.64
C VAL A 205 -25.66 -17.45 6.18
N ASN A 206 -26.74 -17.00 5.54
CA ASN A 206 -26.98 -17.26 4.12
C ASN A 206 -25.89 -16.62 3.26
N TYR A 207 -25.55 -15.35 3.51
CA TYR A 207 -24.46 -14.66 2.81
C TYR A 207 -23.12 -15.40 2.98
N GLN A 208 -22.77 -15.81 4.20
CA GLN A 208 -21.54 -16.57 4.45
C GLN A 208 -21.52 -17.93 3.74
N ARG A 209 -22.66 -18.61 3.64
CA ARG A 209 -22.79 -19.86 2.89
C ARG A 209 -22.59 -19.66 1.39
N GLU A 210 -23.17 -18.61 0.81
CA GLU A 210 -22.97 -18.25 -0.59
C GLU A 210 -21.50 -17.96 -0.90
N GLN A 211 -20.85 -17.14 -0.07
CA GLN A 211 -19.41 -16.86 -0.20
C GLN A 211 -18.57 -18.14 -0.08
N SER A 212 -18.89 -19.01 0.88
CA SER A 212 -18.19 -20.29 1.05
C SER A 212 -18.36 -21.22 -0.16
N SER A 213 -19.57 -21.31 -0.74
CA SER A 213 -19.78 -22.12 -1.95
C SER A 213 -19.03 -21.56 -3.15
N SER A 214 -19.05 -20.23 -3.33
CA SER A 214 -18.32 -19.54 -4.39
C SER A 214 -16.81 -19.81 -4.33
N VAL A 215 -16.20 -19.66 -3.16
CA VAL A 215 -14.77 -19.95 -2.94
C VAL A 215 -14.46 -21.42 -3.22
N ARG A 216 -15.34 -22.33 -2.76
CA ARG A 216 -15.21 -23.77 -3.01
C ARG A 216 -15.24 -24.11 -4.49
N GLU A 217 -16.18 -23.55 -5.24
CA GLU A 217 -16.32 -23.79 -6.68
C GLU A 217 -15.10 -23.26 -7.45
N ALA A 218 -14.59 -22.08 -7.10
CA ALA A 218 -13.38 -21.51 -7.68
C ALA A 218 -12.15 -22.40 -7.42
N LEU A 219 -11.98 -22.90 -6.19
CA LEU A 219 -10.87 -23.81 -5.85
C LEU A 219 -10.94 -25.13 -6.62
N LEU A 220 -12.12 -25.72 -6.75
CA LEU A 220 -12.32 -26.95 -7.51
C LEU A 220 -12.04 -26.74 -9.01
N ALA A 221 -12.46 -25.60 -9.58
CA ALA A 221 -12.17 -25.25 -10.96
C ALA A 221 -10.66 -25.08 -11.19
N ALA A 222 -9.96 -24.36 -10.30
CA ALA A 222 -8.51 -24.18 -10.38
C ALA A 222 -7.76 -25.52 -10.29
N ALA A 223 -8.15 -26.40 -9.37
CA ALA A 223 -7.55 -27.71 -9.23
C ALA A 223 -7.79 -28.61 -10.46
N ARG A 224 -8.99 -28.57 -11.06
CA ARG A 224 -9.29 -29.29 -12.31
C ARG A 224 -8.44 -28.81 -13.47
N ASN A 225 -8.24 -27.50 -13.63
CA ASN A 225 -7.40 -26.95 -14.69
C ASN A 225 -5.94 -27.41 -14.57
N LEU A 226 -5.48 -27.72 -13.36
CA LEU A 226 -4.14 -28.24 -13.08
C LEU A 226 -4.09 -29.79 -12.99
N ASN A 227 -5.18 -30.49 -13.28
CA ASN A 227 -5.30 -31.95 -13.15
C ASN A 227 -4.92 -32.49 -11.75
N LEU A 228 -5.19 -31.73 -10.70
CA LEU A 228 -4.89 -32.13 -9.32
C LEU A 228 -5.99 -33.04 -8.76
N ALA A 229 -5.60 -34.12 -8.09
CA ALA A 229 -6.52 -34.99 -7.36
C ALA A 229 -6.98 -34.29 -6.07
N VAL A 230 -8.27 -33.96 -6.00
CA VAL A 230 -8.88 -33.29 -4.85
C VAL A 230 -9.96 -34.18 -4.22
N GLU A 231 -9.87 -34.37 -2.91
CA GLU A 231 -10.92 -35.04 -2.11
C GLU A 231 -12.19 -34.18 -2.05
N ARG A 232 -13.34 -34.78 -1.72
CA ARG A 232 -14.67 -34.16 -1.87
C ARG A 232 -14.87 -32.85 -1.09
N GLU A 233 -14.08 -32.58 -0.05
CA GLU A 233 -14.14 -31.31 0.70
C GLU A 233 -12.87 -30.47 0.46
N PRO A 234 -12.97 -29.33 -0.25
CA PRO A 234 -11.84 -28.44 -0.43
C PRO A 234 -11.55 -27.69 0.86
N SER A 235 -10.51 -28.17 1.53
CA SER A 235 -9.88 -27.53 2.68
C SER A 235 -8.87 -26.46 2.21
N PRO A 236 -8.34 -25.60 3.12
CA PRO A 236 -7.19 -24.74 2.83
C PRO A 236 -5.99 -25.48 2.21
N GLY A 237 -5.89 -26.80 2.41
CA GLY A 237 -4.86 -27.64 1.79
C GLY A 237 -4.97 -27.74 0.26
N VAL A 238 -6.15 -27.57 -0.34
CA VAL A 238 -6.31 -27.57 -1.81
C VAL A 238 -5.71 -26.31 -2.41
N LEU A 239 -5.92 -25.15 -1.76
CA LEU A 239 -5.32 -23.89 -2.20
C LEU A 239 -3.79 -24.00 -2.19
N GLN A 240 -3.21 -24.57 -1.13
CA GLN A 240 -1.76 -24.75 -1.06
C GLN A 240 -1.24 -25.63 -2.19
N LYS A 241 -1.89 -26.78 -2.47
CA LYS A 241 -1.51 -27.65 -3.59
C LYS A 241 -1.58 -26.95 -4.95
N VAL A 242 -2.59 -26.10 -5.15
CA VAL A 242 -2.73 -25.29 -6.37
C VAL A 242 -1.56 -24.30 -6.49
N ILE A 243 -1.20 -23.62 -5.40
CA ILE A 243 -0.06 -22.69 -5.35
C ILE A 243 1.25 -23.44 -5.66
N ASP A 244 1.51 -24.53 -4.96
CA ASP A 244 2.73 -25.32 -5.12
C ASP A 244 2.89 -25.81 -6.58
N GLN A 245 1.80 -26.24 -7.21
CA GLN A 245 1.80 -26.69 -8.59
C GLN A 245 2.07 -25.55 -9.57
N TYR A 246 1.47 -24.36 -9.37
CA TYR A 246 1.77 -23.19 -10.20
C TYR A 246 3.22 -22.74 -10.04
N GLU A 247 3.75 -22.75 -8.82
CA GLU A 247 5.17 -22.44 -8.58
C GLU A 247 6.09 -23.42 -9.28
N HIS A 248 5.78 -24.72 -9.24
CA HIS A 248 6.53 -25.74 -9.96
C HIS A 248 6.53 -25.50 -11.48
N LEU A 249 5.35 -25.27 -12.06
CA LEU A 249 5.22 -25.00 -13.50
C LEU A 249 5.97 -23.72 -13.91
N SER A 250 5.86 -22.65 -13.14
CA SER A 250 6.57 -21.38 -13.39
C SER A 250 8.09 -21.57 -13.39
N LYS A 251 8.63 -22.32 -12.43
CA LYS A 251 10.08 -22.66 -12.38
C LYS A 251 10.51 -23.51 -13.57
N GLN A 252 9.66 -24.44 -14.02
CA GLN A 252 9.96 -25.26 -15.18
C GLN A 252 10.02 -24.42 -16.46
N GLU A 253 9.05 -23.52 -16.67
CA GLU A 253 9.07 -22.60 -17.81
C GLU A 253 10.28 -21.65 -17.77
N GLU A 254 10.67 -21.18 -16.58
CA GLU A 254 11.88 -20.37 -16.41
C GLU A 254 13.14 -21.14 -16.81
N LEU A 255 13.26 -22.40 -16.41
CA LEU A 255 14.37 -23.25 -16.81
C LEU A 255 14.42 -23.47 -18.33
N GLU A 256 13.27 -23.69 -18.97
CA GLU A 256 13.19 -23.84 -20.42
C GLU A 256 13.58 -22.55 -21.16
N ARG A 257 13.13 -21.38 -20.68
CA ARG A 257 13.54 -20.08 -21.21
C ARG A 257 15.05 -19.84 -21.06
N ASN A 258 15.62 -20.20 -19.92
CA ASN A 258 17.05 -20.06 -19.68
C ASN A 258 17.87 -20.94 -20.63
N LYS A 259 17.47 -22.21 -20.82
CA LYS A 259 18.11 -23.11 -21.81
C LYS A 259 18.04 -22.56 -23.23
N ALA A 260 16.87 -22.09 -23.66
CA ALA A 260 16.71 -21.50 -24.99
C ALA A 260 17.60 -20.25 -25.18
N THR A 261 17.78 -19.46 -24.12
CA THR A 261 18.67 -18.28 -24.12
C THR A 261 20.14 -18.70 -24.22
N GLU A 262 20.56 -19.74 -23.49
CA GLU A 262 21.91 -20.31 -23.59
C GLU A 262 22.21 -20.85 -24.98
N ASP A 263 21.30 -21.64 -25.55
CA ASP A 263 21.42 -22.18 -26.90
C ASP A 263 21.52 -21.06 -27.95
N TRP A 264 20.68 -20.03 -27.82
CA TRP A 264 20.72 -18.88 -28.72
C TRP A 264 22.07 -18.14 -28.63
N ASN A 265 22.59 -17.92 -27.42
CA ASN A 265 23.89 -17.28 -27.23
C ASN A 265 25.03 -18.10 -27.84
N LYS A 266 24.97 -19.42 -27.71
CA LYS A 266 25.94 -20.34 -28.31
C LYS A 266 25.93 -20.24 -29.83
N TYR A 267 24.76 -20.43 -30.46
CA TYR A 267 24.65 -20.37 -31.92
C TYR A 267 24.98 -18.98 -32.47
N SER A 268 24.59 -17.92 -31.76
CA SER A 268 24.95 -16.54 -32.12
C SER A 268 26.48 -16.37 -32.17
N THR A 269 27.20 -16.92 -31.19
CA THR A 269 28.67 -16.87 -31.15
C THR A 269 29.30 -17.68 -32.30
N GLU A 270 28.78 -18.87 -32.58
CA GLU A 270 29.22 -19.70 -33.72
C GLU A 270 28.99 -18.99 -35.06
N ILE A 271 27.82 -18.37 -35.25
CA ILE A 271 27.50 -17.59 -36.44
C ILE A 271 28.49 -16.43 -36.61
N GLN A 272 28.80 -15.69 -35.54
CA GLN A 272 29.80 -14.62 -35.58
C GLN A 272 31.20 -15.13 -35.94
N HIS A 273 31.56 -16.34 -35.49
CA HIS A 273 32.80 -16.99 -35.91
C HIS A 273 32.80 -17.31 -37.41
N TRP A 274 31.72 -17.94 -37.91
CA TRP A 274 31.60 -18.28 -39.33
C TRP A 274 31.54 -17.06 -40.25
N ILE A 275 30.94 -15.96 -39.82
CA ILE A 275 30.96 -14.69 -40.55
C ILE A 275 32.40 -14.19 -40.70
N LYS A 276 33.19 -14.18 -39.61
CA LYS A 276 34.60 -13.78 -39.67
C LYS A 276 35.43 -14.69 -40.57
N GLU A 277 35.19 -16.00 -40.51
CA GLU A 277 35.90 -16.95 -41.37
C GLU A 277 35.52 -16.77 -42.85
N LYS A 278 34.25 -16.48 -43.14
CA LYS A 278 33.80 -16.11 -44.48
C LYS A 278 34.49 -14.84 -44.97
N GLU A 279 34.52 -13.78 -44.17
CA GLU A 279 35.23 -12.52 -44.49
C GLU A 279 36.73 -12.74 -44.72
N ARG A 280 37.34 -13.71 -44.02
CA ARG A 280 38.73 -14.12 -44.25
C ARG A 280 38.92 -14.83 -45.60
N LEU A 281 38.00 -15.73 -45.97
CA LEU A 281 38.12 -16.57 -47.17
C LEU A 281 37.78 -15.83 -48.47
N GLU A 282 36.81 -14.92 -48.45
CA GLU A 282 36.38 -14.16 -49.63
C GLU A 282 37.52 -13.48 -50.42
N PRO A 283 38.46 -12.73 -49.80
CA PRO A 283 39.57 -12.12 -50.53
C PRO A 283 40.59 -13.14 -51.06
N LEU A 284 40.76 -14.29 -50.39
CA LEU A 284 41.63 -15.36 -50.90
C LEU A 284 41.05 -15.99 -52.16
N ILE A 285 39.74 -16.23 -52.19
CA ILE A 285 39.04 -16.76 -53.36
C ILE A 285 39.15 -15.77 -54.52
N ALA A 286 38.88 -14.48 -54.28
CA ALA A 286 39.02 -13.44 -55.30
C ALA A 286 40.45 -13.34 -55.87
N LYS A 287 41.47 -13.50 -55.02
CA LYS A 287 42.87 -13.57 -55.45
C LYS A 287 43.15 -14.80 -56.31
N TYR A 288 42.65 -15.96 -55.90
CA TYR A 288 42.81 -17.21 -56.64
C TYR A 288 42.17 -17.13 -58.03
N ASP A 289 40.96 -16.54 -58.13
CA ASP A 289 40.30 -16.30 -59.41
C ASP A 289 41.11 -15.35 -60.32
N ALA A 290 41.70 -14.29 -59.75
CA ALA A 290 42.56 -13.38 -60.48
C ALA A 290 43.84 -14.07 -60.99
N ASP A 291 44.46 -14.92 -60.16
CA ASP A 291 45.65 -15.69 -60.52
C ASP A 291 45.33 -16.72 -61.63
N ILE A 292 44.19 -17.41 -61.57
CA ILE A 292 43.70 -18.29 -62.64
C ILE A 292 43.48 -17.51 -63.94
N SER A 293 42.82 -16.37 -63.87
CA SER A 293 42.57 -15.53 -65.06
C SER A 293 43.90 -15.10 -65.70
N LYS A 294 44.90 -14.73 -64.90
CA LYS A 294 46.24 -14.36 -65.39
C LYS A 294 46.97 -15.55 -66.02
N ALA A 295 46.90 -16.73 -65.41
CA ALA A 295 47.46 -17.96 -65.97
C ALA A 295 46.83 -18.31 -67.33
N ASN A 296 45.49 -18.22 -67.43
CA ASN A 296 44.77 -18.43 -68.69
C ASN A 296 45.17 -17.42 -69.77
N ALA A 297 45.28 -16.12 -69.43
CA ALA A 297 45.75 -15.11 -70.36
C ALA A 297 47.18 -15.38 -70.87
N THR A 298 48.06 -15.85 -69.98
CA THR A 298 49.44 -16.24 -70.32
C THR A 298 49.45 -17.43 -71.28
N LEU A 299 48.61 -18.43 -71.03
CA LEU A 299 48.45 -19.60 -71.90
C LEU A 299 47.98 -19.20 -73.31
N VAL A 300 47.00 -18.30 -73.41
CA VAL A 300 46.50 -17.78 -74.70
C VAL A 300 47.61 -17.02 -75.44
N ALA A 301 48.38 -16.17 -74.75
CA ALA A 301 49.48 -15.43 -75.36
C ALA A 301 50.59 -16.34 -75.90
N LEU A 302 50.99 -17.36 -75.14
CA LEU A 302 51.98 -18.36 -75.57
C LEU A 302 51.46 -19.17 -76.76
N THR A 303 50.19 -19.53 -76.76
CA THR A 303 49.54 -20.25 -77.88
C THR A 303 49.56 -19.40 -79.15
N ARG A 304 49.29 -18.10 -79.04
CA ARG A 304 49.38 -17.15 -80.16
C ARG A 304 50.81 -16.99 -80.67
N GLN A 305 51.79 -16.83 -79.78
CA GLN A 305 53.21 -16.78 -80.17
C GLN A 305 53.66 -18.03 -80.91
N LYS A 306 53.28 -19.22 -80.40
CA LYS A 306 53.54 -20.50 -81.08
C LYS A 306 52.94 -20.51 -82.50
N GLY A 307 51.72 -20.02 -82.67
CA GLY A 307 51.08 -19.89 -83.99
C GLY A 307 51.84 -18.95 -84.94
N VAL A 308 52.27 -17.78 -84.46
CA VAL A 308 53.04 -16.82 -85.26
C VAL A 308 54.42 -17.38 -85.65
N LEU A 309 55.12 -18.03 -84.72
CA LEU A 309 56.41 -18.69 -85.00
C LEU A 309 56.25 -19.83 -86.02
N ALA A 310 55.18 -20.61 -85.92
CA ALA A 310 54.89 -21.67 -86.89
C ALA A 310 54.65 -21.09 -88.30
N GLU A 311 53.92 -19.98 -88.41
CA GLU A 311 53.69 -19.31 -89.69
C GLU A 311 54.96 -18.65 -90.25
N GLN A 312 55.79 -18.03 -89.39
CA GLN A 312 57.08 -17.47 -89.79
C GLN A 312 58.06 -18.56 -90.29
N LEU A 313 58.08 -19.73 -89.65
CA LEU A 313 58.84 -20.89 -90.12
C LEU A 313 58.35 -21.34 -91.49
N ARG A 314 57.03 -21.43 -91.68
CA ARG A 314 56.40 -21.79 -92.95
C ARG A 314 56.74 -20.81 -94.09
N ILE A 315 56.72 -19.50 -93.81
CA ILE A 315 57.08 -18.46 -94.80
C ILE A 315 58.59 -18.52 -95.12
N LYS A 316 59.43 -18.84 -94.14
CA LYS A 316 60.89 -18.97 -94.34
C LYS A 316 61.23 -20.21 -95.19
N GLU A 317 60.47 -21.29 -95.07
CA GLU A 317 60.56 -22.46 -95.94
C GLU A 317 60.07 -22.19 -97.39
N MET A 318 59.23 -21.16 -97.60
CA MET A 318 58.73 -20.79 -98.93
C MET A 318 59.59 -19.78 -99.69
N ASN A 319 60.50 -19.07 -99.00
CA ASN A 319 61.34 -18.00 -99.56
C ASN A 319 62.85 -18.32 -99.59
N GLY A 320 63.22 -19.59 -99.37
CA GLY A 320 64.57 -20.13 -99.59
C GLY A 320 64.55 -21.17 -100.70
#